data_AF-A0A7U9KUI8-F1
#
_entry.id   AF-A0A7U9KUI8-F1
#
_cell.length_a   1.000
_cell.length_b   1.000
_cell.length_c   1.000
_cell.angle_alpha   90.00
_cell.angle_beta   90.00
_cell.angle_gamma   90.00
#
_symmetry.space_group_name_H-M   'P 1'
#
loop_
_entity.id
_entity.type
_entity.pdbx_description
1 polymer ?
#
loop_
_entity_poly.entity_id
_entity_poly.type
_entity_poly.pdbx_seq_one_letter_code
_entity_poly.pdbx_strand_id
1 'polypeptide(L)'
;MTRSLPASCTVLGYRKDGRPIYPILGASSDDASNDEAAVSISQKQLNTLLAREKDQGGRAAVRALADKLGFANATELADYVTGQRQAEQEQLTETQRREQELAAREKAAIAREAAALARERDAARRAALAGVGAVGQDLEDAAVLLRVDDDADDATVRQAVQDLKTRRPELFTVPPTGTALPPTAPGGAPASVPPPRPGAAASKPGAAGAEMARRRGLLPPA
;
A
#
# COMPACT_ATOMS: atom_id res chain seq x y z
N MET A 1 -75.83 43.82 38.15
CA MET A 1 -76.74 44.31 37.10
C MET A 1 -75.88 44.82 35.95
N THR A 2 -75.55 43.96 34.98
CA THR A 2 -74.77 44.34 33.80
C THR A 2 -75.70 45.06 32.83
N ARG A 3 -75.54 46.38 32.68
CA ARG A 3 -76.25 47.14 31.63
C ARG A 3 -75.63 46.76 30.29
N SER A 4 -76.43 46.14 29.43
CA SER A 4 -76.05 45.90 28.03
C SER A 4 -75.74 47.23 27.36
N LEU A 5 -74.55 47.35 26.76
CA LEU A 5 -74.15 48.54 26.01
C LEU A 5 -74.88 48.59 24.66
N PRO A 6 -75.24 49.80 24.18
CA PRO A 6 -75.86 49.95 22.86
C PRO A 6 -74.91 49.52 21.74
N ALA A 7 -75.45 49.03 20.63
CA ALA A 7 -74.66 48.54 19.51
C ALA A 7 -73.73 49.64 18.93
N SER A 8 -72.62 49.24 18.32
CA SER A 8 -71.56 50.13 17.83
C SER A 8 -72.02 51.21 16.85
N CYS A 9 -73.11 50.96 16.14
CA CYS A 9 -73.70 51.92 15.17
C CYS A 9 -74.92 52.67 15.72
N THR A 10 -75.24 52.51 17.00
CA THR A 10 -76.34 53.22 17.65
C THR A 10 -75.88 54.62 18.06
N VAL A 11 -76.61 55.64 17.61
CA VAL A 11 -76.34 57.03 17.96
C VAL A 11 -76.68 57.25 19.44
N LEU A 12 -75.69 57.64 20.25
CA LEU A 12 -75.85 57.93 21.68
C LEU A 12 -76.47 59.31 21.94
N GLY A 13 -76.31 60.21 20.97
CA GLY A 13 -76.81 61.58 21.05
C GLY A 13 -76.27 62.42 19.88
N TYR A 14 -76.59 63.71 19.88
CA TYR A 14 -76.12 64.65 18.87
C TYR A 14 -75.33 65.78 19.52
N ARG A 15 -74.28 66.25 18.85
CA ARG A 15 -73.54 67.46 19.27
C ARG A 15 -74.40 68.71 19.02
N LYS A 16 -74.00 69.85 19.58
CA LYS A 16 -74.67 71.15 19.34
C LYS A 16 -74.74 71.53 17.84
N ASP A 17 -73.84 70.97 17.05
CA ASP A 17 -73.73 71.20 15.59
C ASP A 17 -74.53 70.16 14.77
N GLY A 18 -75.36 69.32 15.43
CA GLY A 18 -76.24 68.34 14.78
C GLY A 18 -75.59 67.03 14.34
N ARG A 19 -74.27 66.84 14.56
CA ARG A 19 -73.59 65.59 14.19
C ARG A 19 -73.84 64.48 15.22
N PRO A 20 -74.13 63.22 14.80
CA PRO A 20 -74.33 62.10 15.72
C PRO A 20 -73.05 61.74 16.48
N ILE A 21 -73.20 61.34 17.74
CA ILE A 21 -72.17 60.83 18.61
C ILE A 21 -72.32 59.32 18.67
N TYR A 22 -71.27 58.61 18.26
CA TYR A 22 -71.20 57.14 18.32
C TYR A 22 -70.39 56.69 19.55
N PRO A 23 -70.66 55.49 20.09
CA PRO A 23 -69.82 54.89 21.13
C PRO A 23 -68.37 54.72 20.61
N ILE A 24 -67.38 54.97 21.48
CA ILE A 24 -65.97 54.77 21.14
C ILE A 24 -65.68 53.27 21.20
N LEU A 25 -65.41 52.67 20.05
CA LEU A 25 -65.00 51.28 19.93
C LEU A 25 -63.69 51.03 20.70
N GLY A 26 -63.66 49.97 21.50
CA GLY A 26 -62.52 49.53 22.29
C GLY A 26 -62.29 50.26 23.62
N ALA A 27 -63.15 51.22 23.99
CA ALA A 27 -63.01 51.98 25.23
C ALA A 27 -63.45 51.22 26.50
N SER A 28 -64.16 50.09 26.35
CA SER A 28 -64.59 49.21 27.44
C SER A 28 -63.96 47.83 27.28
N SER A 29 -63.56 47.19 28.38
CA SER A 29 -63.10 45.80 28.37
C SER A 29 -64.15 44.81 27.84
N ASP A 30 -65.42 45.22 27.86
CA ASP A 30 -66.56 44.40 27.45
C ASP A 30 -67.01 44.67 26.00
N ASP A 31 -66.23 45.43 25.23
CA ASP A 31 -66.51 45.71 23.82
C ASP A 31 -66.14 44.50 22.95
N ALA A 32 -67.08 44.02 22.13
CA ALA A 32 -66.83 42.92 21.20
C ALA A 32 -65.75 43.24 20.15
N SER A 33 -65.40 44.51 19.95
CA SER A 33 -64.28 44.93 19.11
C SER A 33 -62.90 44.82 19.78
N ASN A 34 -62.85 44.60 21.11
CA ASN A 34 -61.62 44.33 21.85
C ASN A 34 -61.21 42.85 21.87
N ASP A 35 -62.01 41.96 21.28
CA ASP A 35 -61.56 40.59 21.02
C ASP A 35 -60.47 40.63 19.95
N GLU A 36 -59.21 40.75 20.39
CA GLU A 36 -58.05 40.48 19.54
C GLU A 36 -58.28 39.11 18.90
N ALA A 37 -58.28 39.06 17.57
CA ALA A 37 -58.49 37.82 16.83
C ALA A 37 -57.42 36.81 17.26
N ALA A 38 -57.77 35.94 18.20
CA ALA A 38 -56.89 34.92 18.72
C ALA A 38 -56.59 33.93 17.59
N VAL A 39 -55.45 34.11 16.94
CA VAL A 39 -55.00 33.23 15.87
C VAL A 39 -54.59 31.90 16.53
N SER A 40 -55.51 30.94 16.50
CA SER A 40 -55.26 29.59 17.01
C SER A 40 -54.42 28.82 15.98
N ILE A 41 -53.11 28.76 16.24
CA ILE A 41 -52.17 27.96 15.43
C ILE A 41 -52.21 26.52 15.94
N SER A 42 -52.41 25.56 15.04
CA SER A 42 -52.34 24.14 15.40
C SER A 42 -50.91 23.73 15.77
N GLN A 43 -50.74 22.77 16.68
CA GLN A 43 -49.43 22.24 17.07
C GLN A 43 -48.57 21.81 15.86
N LYS A 44 -49.21 21.25 14.81
CA LYS A 44 -48.53 20.85 13.58
C LYS A 44 -47.98 22.04 12.79
N GLN A 45 -48.73 23.14 12.71
CA GLN A 45 -48.26 24.38 12.07
C GLN A 45 -47.12 25.01 12.88
N LEU A 46 -47.21 25.01 14.21
CA LEU A 46 -46.16 25.50 15.09
C LEU A 46 -44.85 24.73 14.91
N ASN A 47 -44.90 23.40 14.90
CA ASN A 47 -43.72 22.56 14.63
C ASN A 47 -43.10 22.85 13.25
N THR A 48 -43.92 23.14 12.24
CA THR A 48 -43.45 23.47 10.90
C THR A 48 -42.74 24.83 10.85
N LEU A 49 -43.26 25.82 11.58
CA LEU A 49 -42.63 27.13 11.70
C LEU A 49 -41.28 27.04 12.43
N LEU A 50 -41.23 26.32 13.56
CA LEU A 50 -39.99 26.10 14.30
C LEU A 50 -38.92 25.37 13.48
N ALA A 51 -39.32 24.36 12.71
CA ALA A 51 -38.39 23.66 11.82
C ALA A 51 -37.80 24.61 10.76
N ARG A 52 -38.65 25.43 10.12
CA ARG A 52 -38.20 26.42 9.14
C ARG A 52 -37.28 27.48 9.74
N GLU A 53 -37.60 27.97 10.93
CA GLU A 53 -36.78 28.95 11.64
C GLU A 53 -35.42 28.37 12.02
N LYS A 54 -35.39 27.13 12.52
CA LYS A 54 -34.14 26.41 12.79
C LYS A 54 -33.30 26.20 11.54
N ASP A 55 -33.92 25.81 10.42
CA ASP A 55 -33.24 25.63 9.15
C ASP A 55 -32.66 26.95 8.62
N GLN A 56 -33.40 28.06 8.77
CA GLN A 56 -32.93 29.39 8.40
C GLN A 56 -31.75 29.83 9.27
N GLY A 57 -31.85 29.63 10.59
CA GLY A 57 -30.75 29.91 11.53
C GLY A 57 -29.50 29.08 11.22
N GLY A 58 -29.68 27.79 10.91
CA GLY A 58 -28.59 26.90 10.49
C GLY A 58 -27.90 27.38 9.21
N ARG A 59 -28.67 27.74 8.18
CA ARG A 59 -28.13 28.29 6.92
C ARG A 59 -27.42 29.62 7.13
N ALA A 60 -27.96 30.50 7.98
CA ALA A 60 -27.34 31.78 8.31
C ALA A 60 -26.00 31.57 9.06
N ALA A 61 -25.95 30.64 9.99
CA ALA A 61 -24.73 30.30 10.72
C ALA A 61 -23.64 29.72 9.80
N VAL A 62 -24.01 28.80 8.89
CA VAL A 62 -23.06 28.25 7.91
C VAL A 62 -22.54 29.32 6.96
N ARG A 63 -23.40 30.24 6.50
CA ARG A 63 -22.97 31.37 5.66
C ARG A 63 -22.02 32.30 6.42
N ALA A 64 -22.35 32.68 7.65
CA ALA A 64 -21.48 33.50 8.48
C ALA A 64 -20.13 32.83 8.78
N LEU A 65 -20.09 31.50 8.88
CA LEU A 65 -18.85 30.74 9.04
C LEU A 65 -18.04 30.72 7.74
N ALA A 66 -18.67 30.51 6.58
CA ALA A 66 -18.03 30.59 5.27
C ALA A 66 -17.40 31.98 5.05
N ASP A 67 -18.14 33.06 5.35
CA ASP A 67 -17.67 34.44 5.23
C ASP A 67 -16.47 34.71 6.15
N LYS A 68 -16.51 34.25 7.41
CA LYS A 68 -15.39 34.39 8.37
C LYS A 68 -14.13 33.66 7.92
N LEU A 69 -14.29 32.54 7.22
CA LEU A 69 -13.20 31.73 6.69
C LEU A 69 -12.75 32.21 5.29
N GLY A 70 -13.40 33.21 4.72
CA GLY A 70 -13.05 33.81 3.42
C GLY A 70 -13.58 33.06 2.20
N PHE A 71 -14.56 32.16 2.37
CA PHE A 71 -15.22 31.48 1.26
C PHE A 71 -16.42 32.30 0.77
N ALA A 72 -16.69 32.32 -0.54
CA ALA A 72 -17.79 33.11 -1.09
C ALA A 72 -19.17 32.49 -0.80
N ASN A 73 -19.20 31.19 -0.54
CA ASN A 73 -20.42 30.45 -0.22
C ASN A 73 -20.12 29.15 0.55
N ALA A 74 -21.17 28.56 1.13
CA ALA A 74 -21.08 27.31 1.88
C ALA A 74 -20.66 26.11 1.03
N THR A 75 -20.91 26.16 -0.28
CA THR A 75 -20.54 25.10 -1.23
C THR A 75 -19.03 25.05 -1.45
N GLU A 76 -18.35 26.19 -1.62
CA GLU A 76 -16.90 26.26 -1.74
C GLU A 76 -16.19 25.75 -0.48
N LEU A 77 -16.72 26.06 0.70
CA LEU A 77 -16.21 25.51 1.96
C LEU A 77 -16.34 23.97 1.99
N ALA A 78 -17.47 23.44 1.52
CA ALA A 78 -17.68 21.99 1.47
C ALA A 78 -16.72 21.33 0.46
N ASP A 79 -16.54 21.91 -0.72
CA ASP A 79 -15.64 21.42 -1.76
C ASP A 79 -14.16 21.48 -1.34
N TYR A 80 -13.77 22.52 -0.61
CA TYR A 80 -12.43 22.62 -0.03
C TYR A 80 -12.16 21.51 1.00
N VAL A 81 -13.12 21.27 1.91
CA VAL A 81 -12.98 20.24 2.94
C VAL A 81 -12.97 18.84 2.33
N THR A 82 -13.79 18.57 1.32
CA THR A 82 -13.77 17.27 0.63
C THR A 82 -12.48 17.08 -0.16
N GLY A 83 -12.00 18.11 -0.86
CA GLY A 83 -10.71 18.08 -1.56
C GLY A 83 -9.53 17.86 -0.62
N GLN A 84 -9.50 18.52 0.54
CA GLN A 84 -8.46 18.29 1.55
C GLN A 84 -8.48 16.86 2.08
N ARG A 85 -9.66 16.32 2.41
CA ARG A 85 -9.76 14.93 2.88
C ARG A 85 -9.31 13.93 1.82
N GLN A 86 -9.64 14.18 0.55
CA GLN A 86 -9.18 13.35 -0.56
C GLN A 86 -7.66 13.42 -0.70
N ALA A 87 -7.07 14.62 -0.67
CA ALA A 87 -5.63 14.80 -0.75
C ALA A 87 -4.88 14.14 0.42
N GLU A 88 -5.38 14.27 1.66
CA GLU A 88 -4.84 13.58 2.83
C GLU A 88 -4.92 12.07 2.67
N GLN A 89 -6.06 11.56 2.19
CA GLN A 89 -6.24 10.13 1.98
C GLN A 89 -5.33 9.59 0.87
N GLU A 90 -5.17 10.33 -0.23
CA GLU A 90 -4.22 9.99 -1.30
C GLU A 90 -2.77 10.00 -0.78
N GLN A 91 -2.37 11.01 -0.02
CA GLN A 91 -1.04 11.08 0.59
C GLN A 91 -0.78 9.89 1.53
N LEU A 92 -1.77 9.52 2.36
CA LEU A 92 -1.68 8.35 3.23
C LEU A 92 -1.55 7.05 2.41
N THR A 93 -2.23 6.93 1.27
CA THR A 93 -2.08 5.76 0.40
C THR A 93 -0.73 5.73 -0.32
N GLU A 94 -0.18 6.88 -0.72
CA GLU A 94 1.14 6.96 -1.35
C GLU A 94 2.25 6.62 -0.36
N THR A 95 2.18 7.12 0.88
CA THR A 95 3.16 6.79 1.91
C THR A 95 3.13 5.31 2.24
N GLN A 96 1.94 4.72 2.44
CA GLN A 96 1.79 3.28 2.65
C GLN A 96 2.38 2.46 1.49
N ARG A 97 2.17 2.90 0.24
CA ARG A 97 2.74 2.22 -0.92
C ARG A 97 4.27 2.29 -0.92
N ARG A 98 4.85 3.45 -0.59
CA ARG A 98 6.32 3.61 -0.49
C ARG A 98 6.90 2.74 0.62
N GLU A 99 6.25 2.67 1.77
CA GLU A 99 6.67 1.81 2.88
C GLU A 99 6.63 0.33 2.49
N GLN A 100 5.57 -0.11 1.81
CA GLN A 100 5.48 -1.48 1.30
C GLN A 100 6.58 -1.80 0.29
N GLU A 101 6.88 -0.87 -0.62
CA GLU A 101 7.97 -1.02 -1.59
C GLU A 101 9.35 -1.09 -0.93
N LEU A 102 9.60 -0.27 0.10
CA LEU A 102 10.84 -0.32 0.88
C LEU A 102 10.96 -1.65 1.66
N ALA A 103 9.91 -2.06 2.35
CA ALA A 103 9.89 -3.33 3.06
C ALA A 103 10.08 -4.53 2.12
N ALA A 104 9.53 -4.47 0.91
CA ALA A 104 9.74 -5.50 -0.11
C ALA A 104 11.20 -5.53 -0.60
N ARG A 105 11.82 -4.36 -0.79
CA ARG A 105 13.25 -4.26 -1.17
C ARG A 105 14.17 -4.77 -0.07
N GLU A 106 13.90 -4.45 1.18
CA GLU A 106 14.66 -4.97 2.33
C GLU A 106 14.55 -6.48 2.43
N LYS A 107 13.34 -7.04 2.34
CA LYS A 107 13.14 -8.50 2.30
C LYS A 107 13.88 -9.16 1.15
N ALA A 108 13.86 -8.54 -0.04
CA ALA A 108 14.58 -9.04 -1.20
C ALA A 108 16.11 -8.99 -1.01
N ALA A 109 16.63 -7.95 -0.34
CA ALA A 109 18.05 -7.85 -0.01
C ALA A 109 18.47 -8.93 0.99
N ILE A 110 17.72 -9.08 2.10
CA ILE A 110 17.96 -10.12 3.10
C ILE A 110 17.93 -11.51 2.47
N ALA A 111 16.96 -11.78 1.59
CA ALA A 111 16.87 -13.07 0.90
C ALA A 111 18.07 -13.34 -0.03
N ARG A 112 18.61 -12.29 -0.68
CA ARG A 112 19.81 -12.42 -1.53
C ARG A 112 21.05 -12.71 -0.69
N GLU A 113 21.20 -12.04 0.45
CA GLU A 113 22.32 -12.27 1.38
C GLU A 113 22.24 -13.67 1.98
N ALA A 114 21.07 -14.09 2.45
CA ALA A 114 20.86 -15.45 2.96
C ALA A 114 21.16 -16.52 1.89
N ALA A 115 20.74 -16.30 0.65
CA ALA A 115 21.04 -17.21 -0.45
C ALA A 115 22.54 -17.25 -0.80
N ALA A 116 23.25 -16.13 -0.69
CA ALA A 116 24.70 -16.08 -0.88
C ALA A 116 25.42 -16.86 0.23
N LEU A 117 25.07 -16.62 1.49
CA LEU A 117 25.63 -17.34 2.64
C LEU A 117 25.38 -18.85 2.55
N ALA A 118 24.17 -19.26 2.14
CA ALA A 118 23.87 -20.68 1.94
C ALA A 118 24.77 -21.32 0.86
N ARG A 119 24.98 -20.62 -0.27
CA ARG A 119 25.88 -21.10 -1.34
C ARG A 119 27.33 -21.20 -0.88
N GLU A 120 27.81 -20.24 -0.10
CA GLU A 120 29.16 -20.27 0.46
C GLU A 120 29.35 -21.45 1.41
N ARG A 121 28.39 -21.69 2.31
CA ARG A 121 28.40 -22.84 3.23
C ARG A 121 28.36 -24.17 2.49
N ASP A 122 27.50 -24.29 1.49
CA ASP A 122 27.44 -25.49 0.65
C ASP A 122 28.75 -25.73 -0.10
N ALA A 123 29.37 -24.67 -0.62
CA ALA A 123 30.67 -24.76 -1.27
C ALA A 123 31.76 -25.19 -0.27
N ALA A 124 31.78 -24.64 0.94
CA ALA A 124 32.72 -25.02 1.99
C ALA A 124 32.57 -26.49 2.41
N ARG A 125 31.32 -26.97 2.59
CA ARG A 125 31.02 -28.39 2.88
C ARG A 125 31.50 -29.31 1.76
N ARG A 126 31.21 -28.97 0.50
CA ARG A 126 31.69 -29.74 -0.66
C ARG A 126 33.21 -29.73 -0.79
N ALA A 127 33.86 -28.60 -0.51
CA ALA A 127 35.32 -28.50 -0.52
C ALA A 127 35.95 -29.38 0.57
N ALA A 128 35.37 -29.43 1.77
CA ALA A 128 35.84 -30.31 2.84
C ALA A 128 35.71 -31.79 2.48
N LEU A 129 34.60 -32.20 1.85
CA LEU A 129 34.39 -33.57 1.37
C LEU A 129 35.37 -33.93 0.23
N ALA A 130 35.55 -33.03 -0.73
CA ALA A 130 36.48 -33.20 -1.84
C ALA A 130 37.94 -33.33 -1.35
N GLY A 131 38.34 -32.53 -0.36
CA GLY A 131 39.68 -32.58 0.23
C GLY A 131 40.00 -33.92 0.92
N VAL A 132 38.98 -34.70 1.29
CA VAL A 132 39.12 -36.02 1.93
C VAL A 132 39.03 -37.18 0.91
N GLY A 133 38.69 -36.87 -0.35
CA GLY A 133 38.74 -37.81 -1.47
C GLY A 133 37.40 -38.13 -2.13
N ALA A 134 36.29 -37.47 -1.74
CA ALA A 134 35.01 -37.65 -2.43
C ALA A 134 35.02 -36.92 -3.78
N VAL A 135 34.58 -37.57 -4.86
CA VAL A 135 34.61 -37.00 -6.23
C VAL A 135 33.34 -37.39 -6.98
N GLY A 136 32.88 -36.53 -7.90
CA GLY A 136 31.78 -36.86 -8.82
C GLY A 136 30.46 -37.15 -8.07
N GLN A 137 29.80 -38.25 -8.41
CA GLN A 137 28.53 -38.65 -7.78
C GLN A 137 28.70 -38.98 -6.30
N ASP A 138 29.84 -39.56 -5.91
CA ASP A 138 30.12 -39.88 -4.51
C ASP A 138 30.24 -38.62 -3.64
N LEU A 139 30.64 -37.48 -4.22
CA LEU A 139 30.65 -36.18 -3.53
C LEU A 139 29.23 -35.67 -3.27
N GLU A 140 28.34 -35.81 -4.25
CA GLU A 140 26.93 -35.40 -4.10
C GLU A 140 26.23 -36.27 -3.05
N ASP A 141 26.44 -37.58 -3.10
CA ASP A 141 25.90 -38.53 -2.13
C ASP A 141 26.48 -38.30 -0.73
N ALA A 142 27.79 -38.06 -0.62
CA ALA A 142 28.41 -37.72 0.66
C ALA A 142 27.90 -36.39 1.23
N ALA A 143 27.60 -35.40 0.39
CA ALA A 143 27.02 -34.12 0.82
C ALA A 143 25.60 -34.30 1.38
N VAL A 144 24.79 -35.19 0.80
CA VAL A 144 23.43 -35.53 1.32
C VAL A 144 23.50 -36.31 2.63
N LEU A 145 24.52 -37.16 2.79
CA LEU A 145 24.68 -38.03 3.97
C LEU A 145 25.41 -37.36 5.15
N LEU A 146 26.02 -36.19 4.93
CA LEU A 146 26.71 -35.42 5.95
C LEU A 146 25.68 -34.86 6.96
N ARG A 147 25.77 -35.32 8.21
CA ARG A 147 24.87 -34.88 9.29
C ARG A 147 25.55 -33.79 10.10
N VAL A 148 25.37 -32.55 9.67
CA VAL A 148 25.93 -31.36 10.30
C VAL A 148 24.92 -30.24 10.21
N ASP A 149 24.76 -29.47 11.29
CA ASP A 149 23.89 -28.30 11.33
C ASP A 149 24.37 -27.22 10.34
N ASP A 150 23.45 -26.43 9.80
CA ASP A 150 23.77 -25.43 8.78
C ASP A 150 24.65 -24.27 9.29
N ASP A 151 24.77 -24.09 10.60
CA ASP A 151 25.60 -23.07 11.27
C ASP A 151 26.84 -23.68 11.96
N ALA A 152 27.17 -24.95 11.70
CA ALA A 152 28.33 -25.60 12.30
C ALA A 152 29.65 -24.97 11.83
N ASP A 153 30.62 -24.89 12.73
CA ASP A 153 31.95 -24.37 12.42
C ASP A 153 32.78 -25.34 11.57
N ASP A 154 33.85 -24.83 10.96
CA ASP A 154 34.73 -25.61 10.09
C ASP A 154 35.33 -26.84 10.78
N ALA A 155 35.56 -26.76 12.10
CA ALA A 155 36.08 -27.87 12.89
C ALA A 155 35.07 -29.01 12.99
N THR A 156 33.81 -28.69 13.30
CA THR A 156 32.71 -29.66 13.38
C THR A 156 32.43 -30.27 12.01
N VAL A 157 32.45 -29.48 10.93
CA VAL A 157 32.31 -29.99 9.56
C VAL A 157 33.40 -31.00 9.25
N ARG A 158 34.67 -30.69 9.54
CA ARG A 158 35.79 -31.62 9.30
C ARG A 158 35.67 -32.90 10.10
N GLN A 159 35.25 -32.82 11.36
CA GLN A 159 35.06 -33.99 12.21
C GLN A 159 33.95 -34.90 11.66
N ALA A 160 32.81 -34.32 11.29
CA ALA A 160 31.70 -35.07 10.70
C ALA A 160 32.07 -35.72 9.36
N VAL A 161 32.94 -35.10 8.56
CA VAL A 161 33.50 -35.70 7.34
C VAL A 161 34.36 -36.93 7.68
N GLN A 162 35.19 -36.87 8.73
CA GLN A 162 35.97 -38.05 9.17
C GLN A 162 35.07 -39.17 9.72
N ASP A 163 34.02 -38.81 10.46
CA ASP A 163 33.03 -39.78 10.95
C ASP A 163 32.24 -40.41 9.80
N LEU A 164 31.93 -39.64 8.74
CA LEU A 164 31.31 -40.17 7.54
C LEU A 164 32.26 -41.11 6.79
N LYS A 165 33.54 -40.75 6.65
CA LYS A 165 34.58 -41.60 6.06
C LYS A 165 34.74 -42.92 6.79
N THR A 166 34.68 -42.90 8.12
CA THR A 166 34.77 -44.11 8.95
C THR A 166 33.56 -45.03 8.74
N ARG A 167 32.37 -44.45 8.55
CA ARG A 167 31.13 -45.22 8.36
C ARG A 167 30.94 -45.73 6.92
N ARG A 168 31.48 -45.01 5.93
CA ARG A 168 31.29 -45.27 4.50
C ARG A 168 32.56 -44.95 3.71
N PRO A 169 33.61 -45.77 3.84
CA PRO A 169 34.90 -45.51 3.16
C PRO A 169 34.77 -45.55 1.63
N GLU A 170 33.84 -46.35 1.10
CA GLU A 170 33.49 -46.45 -0.33
C GLU A 170 33.17 -45.10 -1.01
N LEU A 171 32.64 -44.10 -0.28
CA LEU A 171 32.34 -42.77 -0.85
C LEU A 171 33.60 -41.89 -1.03
N PHE A 172 34.73 -42.29 -0.47
CA PHE A 172 35.99 -41.54 -0.47
C PHE A 172 37.14 -42.31 -1.12
N THR A 173 36.88 -43.54 -1.56
CA THR A 173 37.84 -44.35 -2.28
C THR A 173 37.52 -44.28 -3.75
N VAL A 174 38.33 -43.53 -4.49
CA VAL A 174 38.30 -43.57 -5.95
C VAL A 174 38.64 -45.01 -6.38
N PRO A 175 37.71 -45.79 -6.97
CA PRO A 175 38.12 -47.05 -7.58
C PRO A 175 39.15 -46.69 -8.66
N PRO A 176 40.28 -47.42 -8.78
CA PRO A 176 41.26 -47.14 -9.82
C PRO A 176 40.53 -47.15 -11.16
N THR A 177 40.35 -45.96 -11.72
CA THR A 177 39.76 -45.77 -13.03
C THR A 177 40.65 -46.54 -13.98
N GLY A 178 40.07 -47.55 -14.63
CA GLY A 178 40.81 -48.60 -15.33
C GLY A 178 41.94 -48.07 -16.21
N THR A 179 43.17 -48.42 -15.85
CA THR A 179 44.34 -48.43 -16.74
C THR A 179 45.14 -49.70 -16.51
N ALA A 180 44.47 -50.84 -16.55
CA ALA A 180 45.10 -52.08 -16.97
C ALA A 180 44.76 -52.31 -18.45
N LEU A 181 45.32 -51.47 -19.32
CA LEU A 181 45.43 -51.83 -20.74
C LEU A 181 46.43 -52.99 -20.81
N PRO A 182 46.06 -54.17 -21.34
CA PRO A 182 47.07 -55.20 -21.65
C PRO A 182 48.09 -54.62 -22.64
N PRO A 183 49.36 -55.07 -22.62
CA PRO A 183 50.40 -54.51 -23.47
C PRO A 183 49.97 -54.55 -24.93
N THR A 184 50.09 -53.42 -25.61
CA THR A 184 49.78 -53.27 -27.02
C THR A 184 50.63 -54.23 -27.85
N ALA A 185 49.96 -55.12 -28.57
CA ALA A 185 50.57 -55.92 -29.61
C ALA A 185 51.20 -55.01 -30.69
N PRO A 186 52.29 -55.44 -31.35
CA PRO A 186 53.12 -54.56 -32.16
C PRO A 186 52.42 -54.13 -33.45
N GLY A 187 52.37 -52.80 -33.62
CA GLY A 187 52.49 -52.04 -34.87
C GLY A 187 51.90 -52.62 -36.16
N GLY A 188 50.72 -52.11 -36.54
CA GLY A 188 50.20 -52.19 -37.89
C GLY A 188 49.30 -50.99 -38.21
N ALA A 189 49.89 -49.89 -38.68
CA ALA A 189 49.19 -48.84 -39.42
C ALA A 189 48.99 -49.32 -40.89
N PRO A 190 48.10 -48.74 -41.73
CA PRO A 190 47.69 -47.33 -41.70
C PRO A 190 46.24 -46.98 -42.12
N ALA A 191 45.96 -45.68 -41.98
CA ALA A 191 45.03 -44.87 -42.78
C ALA A 191 43.52 -44.94 -42.48
N SER A 192 43.04 -43.97 -41.72
CA SER A 192 41.96 -43.05 -42.16
C SER A 192 41.67 -42.04 -41.04
N VAL A 193 42.53 -41.02 -40.95
CA VAL A 193 42.26 -39.83 -40.13
C VAL A 193 41.23 -38.98 -40.90
N PRO A 194 40.02 -38.72 -40.36
CA PRO A 194 39.11 -37.76 -40.97
C PRO A 194 39.69 -36.35 -40.85
N PRO A 195 39.48 -35.45 -41.84
CA PRO A 195 40.03 -34.11 -41.78
C PRO A 195 39.48 -33.34 -40.56
N PRO A 196 40.31 -32.55 -39.86
CA PRO A 196 39.84 -31.75 -38.75
C PRO A 196 38.81 -30.73 -39.24
N ARG A 197 37.70 -30.67 -38.50
CA ARG A 197 36.65 -29.65 -38.67
C ARG A 197 37.30 -28.26 -38.61
N PRO A 198 37.02 -27.34 -39.56
CA PRO A 198 37.59 -26.00 -39.52
C PRO A 198 37.26 -25.33 -38.18
N GLY A 199 38.33 -24.90 -37.51
CA GLY A 199 38.29 -24.37 -36.17
C GLY A 199 37.32 -23.21 -36.04
N ALA A 200 36.48 -23.25 -35.00
CA ALA A 200 35.97 -22.03 -34.43
C ALA A 200 37.19 -21.17 -34.07
N ALA A 201 37.36 -20.06 -34.78
CA ALA A 201 38.35 -19.05 -34.40
C ALA A 201 38.16 -18.81 -32.90
N ALA A 202 39.18 -19.16 -32.11
CA ALA A 202 39.21 -18.86 -30.70
C ALA A 202 39.08 -17.34 -30.60
N SER A 203 37.87 -16.86 -30.32
CA SER A 203 37.64 -15.46 -30.00
C SER A 203 38.52 -15.19 -28.80
N LYS A 204 39.49 -14.28 -28.96
CA LYS A 204 40.42 -13.91 -27.90
C LYS A 204 39.58 -13.65 -26.63
N PRO A 205 39.93 -14.24 -25.48
CA PRO A 205 39.20 -14.00 -24.24
C PRO A 205 39.06 -12.48 -24.03
N GLY A 206 37.83 -11.98 -23.90
CA GLY A 206 37.55 -10.55 -23.75
C GLY A 206 37.18 -9.78 -25.03
N ALA A 207 37.25 -10.38 -26.23
CA ALA A 207 36.86 -9.71 -27.48
C ALA A 207 35.39 -9.24 -27.49
N ALA A 208 34.47 -10.07 -26.98
CA ALA A 208 33.06 -9.72 -26.86
C ALA A 208 32.82 -8.55 -25.87
N GLY A 209 33.62 -8.49 -24.80
CA GLY A 209 33.58 -7.40 -23.82
C GLY A 209 34.08 -6.08 -24.42
N ALA A 210 35.16 -6.13 -25.20
CA ALA A 210 35.69 -4.96 -25.90
C ALA A 210 34.72 -4.42 -26.96
N GLU A 211 34.04 -5.30 -27.71
CA GLU A 211 32.99 -4.87 -28.65
C GLU A 211 31.79 -4.24 -27.95
N MET A 212 31.34 -4.80 -26.82
CA MET A 212 30.27 -4.19 -26.02
C MET A 212 30.68 -2.83 -25.46
N ALA A 213 31.93 -2.68 -25.00
CA ALA A 213 32.44 -1.41 -24.51
C ALA A 213 32.52 -0.34 -25.62
N ARG A 214 32.90 -0.73 -26.86
CA ARG A 214 32.82 0.17 -28.03
C ARG A 214 31.40 0.57 -28.37
N ARG A 215 30.45 -0.38 -28.38
CA ARG A 215 29.01 -0.09 -28.63
C ARG A 215 28.42 0.85 -27.58
N ARG A 216 28.95 0.83 -26.36
CA ARG A 216 28.53 1.69 -25.25
C ARG A 216 29.31 3.00 -25.14
N GLY A 217 30.24 3.27 -26.06
CA GLY A 217 31.04 4.50 -26.08
C GLY A 217 32.10 4.62 -24.99
N LEU A 218 32.45 3.51 -24.33
CA LEU A 218 33.45 3.47 -23.25
C LEU A 218 34.90 3.34 -23.78
N LEU A 219 35.06 3.04 -25.07
CA LEU A 219 36.34 2.95 -25.75
C LEU A 219 36.27 3.71 -27.08
N PRO A 220 37.37 4.34 -27.53
CA PRO A 220 37.43 4.99 -28.84
C PRO A 220 37.23 3.97 -29.98
N PRO A 221 36.62 4.38 -31.11
CA PRO A 221 36.52 3.51 -32.29
C PRO A 221 37.93 3.22 -32.81
N ALA A 222 38.15 1.97 -33.23
CA ALA A 222 39.39 1.52 -33.86
C ALA A 222 39.39 1.89 -35.35
#